data_AF-A0A3A0CZ29-F1
#
_entry.id   AF-A0A3A0CZ29-F1
#
_cell.length_a   1.000
_cell.length_b   1.000
_cell.length_c   1.000
_cell.angle_alpha   90.00
_cell.angle_beta   90.00
_cell.angle_gamma   90.00
#
_symmetry.space_group_name_H-M   'P 1'
#
loop_
_entity.id
_entity.type
_entity.pdbx_description
1 polymer ?
#
loop_
_entity_poly.entity_id
_entity_poly.type
_entity_poly.pdbx_seq_one_letter_code
_entity_poly.pdbx_strand_id
1 'polypeptide(L)'
;MAVAANITDKIQRLIQLTNPSLRLEAVYLFGSTAKGTTHAWSDIDLAIVSPDFSGDSFEDSKRLIPYILQVDSGIEAHPFRPEDFSTDNPFVKEIVATGLRIL
;
A
#
# COMPACT_ATOMS: atom_id res chain seq x y z
N MET A 1 15.88 -5.05 -7.87
CA MET A 1 16.26 -3.88 -7.05
C MET A 1 15.93 -4.19 -5.61
N ALA A 2 16.81 -3.86 -4.65
CA ALA A 2 16.56 -4.10 -3.24
C ALA A 2 15.94 -2.84 -2.62
N VAL A 3 14.73 -2.96 -2.10
CA VAL A 3 14.09 -1.90 -1.29
C VAL A 3 14.87 -1.79 0.02
N ALA A 4 15.02 -0.57 0.54
CA ALA A 4 15.70 -0.36 1.81
C ALA A 4 14.99 -1.11 2.95
N ALA A 5 15.78 -1.75 3.84
CA ALA A 5 15.24 -2.60 4.91
C ALA A 5 14.25 -1.85 5.82
N ASN A 6 14.55 -0.60 6.16
CA ASN A 6 13.67 0.25 6.97
C ASN A 6 12.29 0.51 6.34
N ILE A 7 12.17 0.54 5.01
CA ILE A 7 10.89 0.68 4.31
C ILE A 7 10.11 -0.62 4.41
N THR A 8 10.80 -1.75 4.18
CA THR A 8 10.18 -3.07 4.31
C THR A 8 9.64 -3.29 5.74
N ASP A 9 10.40 -2.90 6.76
CA ASP A 9 9.99 -3.01 8.17
C ASP A 9 8.74 -2.18 8.48
N LYS A 10 8.65 -0.94 7.94
CA LYS A 10 7.46 -0.09 8.06
C LYS A 10 6.24 -0.75 7.44
N ILE A 11 6.37 -1.28 6.21
CA ILE A 11 5.25 -1.94 5.51
C ILE A 11 4.80 -3.20 6.28
N GLN A 12 5.74 -4.02 6.74
CA GLN A 12 5.43 -5.20 7.56
C GLN A 12 4.74 -4.81 8.86
N ARG A 13 5.17 -3.73 9.51
CA ARG A 13 4.52 -3.22 10.72
C ARG A 13 3.09 -2.75 10.44
N LEU A 14 2.86 -2.06 9.32
CA LEU A 14 1.52 -1.64 8.91
C LEU A 14 0.61 -2.85 8.68
N ILE A 15 1.07 -3.86 7.94
CA ILE A 15 0.35 -5.11 7.71
C ILE A 15 -0.03 -5.79 9.03
N GLN A 16 0.90 -5.88 9.98
CA GLN A 16 0.63 -6.48 11.29
C GLN A 16 -0.44 -5.73 12.10
N LEU A 17 -0.45 -4.39 12.02
CA LEU A 17 -1.41 -3.56 12.75
C LEU A 17 -2.82 -3.61 12.14
N THR A 18 -2.93 -3.77 10.82
CA THR A 18 -4.21 -3.79 10.11
C THR A 18 -4.85 -5.19 10.05
N ASN A 19 -4.05 -6.26 9.97
CA ASN A 19 -4.53 -7.63 9.79
C ASN A 19 -5.61 -8.10 10.81
N PRO A 20 -5.60 -7.68 12.10
CA PRO A 20 -6.66 -8.06 13.04
C PRO A 20 -8.05 -7.47 12.73
N SER A 21 -8.12 -6.36 12.00
CA SER A 21 -9.37 -5.62 11.73
C SER A 21 -9.72 -5.54 10.24
N LEU A 22 -8.81 -5.94 9.36
CA LEU A 22 -8.95 -5.86 7.92
C LEU A 22 -8.30 -7.08 7.27
N ARG A 23 -9.07 -7.87 6.51
CA ARG A 23 -8.57 -9.01 5.76
C ARG A 23 -7.77 -8.52 4.56
N LEU A 24 -6.45 -8.57 4.63
CA LEU A 24 -5.60 -8.16 3.52
C LEU A 24 -5.40 -9.31 2.53
N GLU A 25 -5.65 -9.05 1.24
CA GLU A 25 -5.41 -10.02 0.16
C GLU A 25 -4.12 -9.74 -0.61
N ALA A 26 -3.77 -8.46 -0.76
CA ALA A 26 -2.50 -8.07 -1.34
C ALA A 26 -2.03 -6.72 -0.83
N VAL A 27 -0.72 -6.55 -0.76
CA VAL A 27 -0.08 -5.25 -0.54
C VAL A 27 1.04 -5.08 -1.54
N TYR A 28 1.02 -3.99 -2.30
CA TYR A 28 2.07 -3.64 -3.25
C TYR A 28 2.75 -2.35 -2.83
N LEU A 29 4.08 -2.36 -2.78
CA LEU A 29 4.87 -1.14 -2.82
C LEU A 29 5.04 -0.72 -4.27
N PHE A 30 4.66 0.50 -4.63
CA PHE A 30 4.82 1.00 -5.99
C PHE A 30 5.42 2.41 -6.00
N GLY A 31 5.27 3.11 -7.12
CA GLY A 31 5.71 4.50 -7.25
C GLY A 31 7.23 4.66 -7.28
N SER A 32 7.70 5.84 -6.90
CA SER A 32 9.13 6.17 -6.94
C SER A 32 9.97 5.29 -6.01
N THR A 33 9.35 4.82 -4.91
CA THR A 33 10.00 3.99 -3.92
C THR A 33 10.27 2.58 -4.41
N ALA A 34 9.36 1.98 -5.19
CA ALA A 34 9.62 0.70 -5.85
C ALA A 34 10.70 0.79 -6.95
N LYS A 35 10.82 1.96 -7.61
CA LYS A 35 11.77 2.19 -8.72
C LYS A 35 13.21 2.47 -8.26
N GLY A 36 13.47 2.50 -6.94
CA GLY A 36 14.82 2.62 -6.37
C GLY A 36 15.43 4.03 -6.47
N THR A 37 14.62 5.05 -6.79
CA THR A 37 15.03 6.46 -6.85
C THR A 37 14.69 7.22 -5.57
N THR A 38 14.54 6.51 -4.45
CA THR A 38 14.06 7.02 -3.17
C THR A 38 15.08 7.95 -2.52
N HIS A 39 14.62 9.13 -2.10
CA HIS A 39 15.37 10.04 -1.23
C HIS A 39 14.83 9.94 0.21
N ALA A 40 15.54 10.49 1.18
CA ALA A 40 15.16 10.41 2.61
C ALA A 40 13.77 10.97 2.97
N TRP A 41 13.14 11.68 2.01
CA TRP A 41 11.84 12.35 2.14
C TRP A 41 10.78 11.77 1.18
N SER A 42 11.05 10.64 0.52
CA SER A 42 10.11 10.08 -0.45
C SER A 42 8.93 9.42 0.23
N ASP A 43 7.73 9.68 -0.30
CA ASP A 43 6.51 9.00 0.09
C ASP A 43 6.60 7.49 -0.22
N ILE A 44 6.00 6.68 0.65
CA ILE A 44 5.91 5.22 0.53
C ILE A 44 4.51 4.90 -0.02
N ASP A 45 4.41 4.78 -1.34
CA ASP A 45 3.17 4.49 -2.04
C ASP A 45 2.79 3.01 -1.91
N LEU A 46 1.65 2.73 -1.26
CA LEU A 46 1.14 1.38 -1.05
C LEU A 46 -0.23 1.18 -1.68
N ALA A 47 -0.37 0.15 -2.51
CA ALA A 47 -1.68 -0.34 -2.91
C ALA A 47 -2.08 -1.45 -1.94
N ILE A 48 -3.21 -1.29 -1.26
CA ILE A 48 -3.72 -2.24 -0.28
C ILE A 48 -5.02 -2.82 -0.82
N VAL A 49 -5.07 -4.13 -0.99
CA VAL A 49 -6.24 -4.84 -1.52
C VAL A 49 -6.92 -5.59 -0.38
N SER A 50 -8.20 -5.31 -0.17
CA SER A 50 -9.01 -5.98 0.86
C SER A 50 -10.48 -6.08 0.46
N PRO A 51 -11.13 -7.26 0.61
CA PRO A 51 -12.58 -7.40 0.43
C PRO A 51 -13.38 -6.70 1.53
N ASP A 52 -12.73 -6.21 2.60
CA ASP A 52 -13.38 -5.47 3.68
C ASP A 52 -13.47 -3.97 3.43
N PHE A 53 -12.94 -3.48 2.30
CA PHE A 53 -13.11 -2.10 1.87
C PHE A 53 -14.51 -1.86 1.30
N SER A 54 -15.02 -0.66 1.53
CA SER A 54 -16.35 -0.24 1.10
C SER A 54 -16.44 0.07 -0.40
N GLY A 55 -15.32 0.41 -1.02
CA GLY A 55 -15.25 0.92 -2.39
C GLY A 55 -15.29 2.46 -2.47
N ASP A 56 -15.52 3.14 -1.35
CA ASP A 56 -15.31 4.58 -1.22
C ASP A 56 -13.87 4.84 -0.78
N SER A 57 -13.06 5.37 -1.69
CA SER A 57 -11.63 5.58 -1.44
C SER A 57 -11.34 6.54 -0.28
N PHE A 58 -12.23 7.49 0.00
CA PHE A 58 -12.04 8.43 1.10
C PHE A 58 -12.32 7.76 2.45
N GLU A 59 -13.42 7.02 2.57
CA GLU A 59 -13.73 6.29 3.80
C GLU A 59 -12.74 5.14 4.06
N ASP A 60 -12.31 4.43 3.01
CA ASP A 60 -11.35 3.35 3.15
C ASP A 60 -9.95 3.85 3.50
N SER A 61 -9.52 4.99 2.95
CA SER A 61 -8.27 5.64 3.34
C SER A 61 -8.31 6.11 4.79
N LYS A 62 -9.42 6.70 5.25
CA LYS A 62 -9.58 7.09 6.67
C LYS A 62 -9.39 5.92 7.63
N ARG A 63 -9.85 4.73 7.27
CA ARG A 63 -9.69 3.52 8.11
C ARG A 63 -8.23 3.13 8.29
N LEU A 64 -7.36 3.50 7.34
CA LEU A 64 -5.92 3.21 7.38
C LEU A 64 -5.12 4.26 8.15
N ILE A 65 -5.60 5.51 8.24
CA ILE A 65 -4.89 6.64 8.87
C ILE A 65 -4.38 6.32 10.29
N PRO A 66 -5.16 5.72 11.21
CA PRO A 66 -4.68 5.46 12.56
C PRO A 66 -3.47 4.52 12.61
N TYR A 67 -3.36 3.60 11.66
CA TYR A 67 -2.23 2.67 11.56
C TYR A 67 -1.04 3.33 10.87
N ILE A 68 -1.29 4.10 9.81
CA ILE A 68 -0.27 4.89 9.11
C ILE A 68 0.44 5.83 10.09
N LEU A 69 -0.32 6.60 10.89
CA LEU A 69 0.26 7.53 11.87
C LEU A 69 1.06 6.85 12.99
N GLN A 70 0.80 5.57 13.27
CA GLN A 70 1.59 4.78 14.22
C GLN A 70 2.90 4.26 13.61
N VAL A 71 2.99 4.18 12.29
CA VAL A 71 4.15 3.63 11.57
C VAL A 71 5.01 4.75 11.00
N ASP A 72 4.45 5.53 10.08
CA ASP A 72 5.12 6.62 9.39
C ASP A 72 4.08 7.47 8.63
N SER A 73 4.06 8.78 8.85
CA SER A 73 3.18 9.71 8.14
C SER A 73 3.53 9.89 6.66
N GLY A 74 4.70 9.43 6.21
CA GLY A 74 5.09 9.39 4.80
C GLY A 74 4.54 8.20 4.03
N ILE A 75 3.68 7.36 4.61
CA ILE A 75 2.99 6.29 3.87
C ILE A 75 1.73 6.86 3.22
N GLU A 76 1.65 6.76 1.90
CA GLU A 76 0.43 7.03 1.13
C GLU A 76 -0.21 5.70 0.74
N ALA A 77 -1.43 5.45 1.23
CA ALA A 77 -2.15 4.21 0.97
C ALA A 77 -3.30 4.43 -0.02
N HIS A 78 -3.36 3.55 -1.01
CA HIS A 78 -4.42 3.46 -2.00
C HIS A 78 -5.21 2.17 -1.77
N PRO A 79 -6.39 2.24 -1.14
CA PRO A 79 -7.22 1.06 -0.89
C PRO A 79 -7.95 0.62 -2.15
N PHE A 80 -8.07 -0.69 -2.35
CA PHE A 80 -8.81 -1.31 -3.45
C PHE A 80 -9.61 -2.50 -2.96
N ARG A 81 -10.85 -2.64 -3.44
CA ARG A 81 -11.53 -3.93 -3.37
C ARG A 81 -10.94 -4.89 -4.41
N PRO A 82 -10.97 -6.21 -4.18
CA PRO A 82 -10.42 -7.18 -5.14
C PRO A 82 -11.03 -7.05 -6.54
N GLU A 83 -12.33 -6.79 -6.64
CA GLU A 83 -13.03 -6.60 -7.92
C GLU A 83 -12.62 -5.33 -8.67
N ASP A 84 -12.13 -4.31 -7.97
CA ASP A 84 -11.69 -3.04 -8.55
C ASP A 84 -10.19 -3.05 -8.89
N PHE A 85 -9.45 -4.07 -8.43
CA PHE A 85 -8.02 -4.24 -8.67
C PHE A 85 -7.74 -5.02 -9.96
N SER A 86 -8.26 -4.51 -11.09
CA SER A 86 -8.04 -5.06 -12.43
C SER A 86 -7.03 -4.24 -13.25
N THR A 87 -6.23 -4.90 -14.10
CA THR A 87 -5.32 -4.24 -15.06
C THR A 87 -6.03 -3.47 -16.17
N ASP A 88 -7.36 -3.54 -16.25
CA ASP A 88 -8.15 -2.64 -17.10
C ASP A 88 -8.11 -1.20 -16.59
N ASN A 89 -7.91 -1.01 -15.27
CA ASN A 89 -7.57 0.27 -14.70
C ASN A 89 -6.08 0.56 -14.98
N PRO A 90 -5.74 1.63 -15.74
CA PRO A 90 -4.36 1.96 -16.07
C PRO A 90 -3.46 2.16 -14.84
N PHE A 91 -4.02 2.64 -13.73
CA PHE A 91 -3.28 2.84 -12.50
C PHE A 91 -2.91 1.50 -11.85
N VAL A 92 -3.86 0.58 -11.72
CA VAL A 92 -3.61 -0.79 -11.24
C VAL A 92 -2.64 -1.52 -12.16
N LYS A 93 -2.75 -1.31 -13.48
CA LYS A 93 -1.81 -1.86 -14.45
C LYS A 93 -0.38 -1.41 -14.18
N GLU A 94 -0.14 -0.14 -13.86
CA GLU A 94 1.20 0.33 -13.47
C GLU A 94 1.67 -0.30 -12.16
N ILE A 95 0.79 -0.37 -11.14
CA ILE A 95 1.09 -0.98 -9.84
C ILE A 95 1.53 -2.43 -10.03
N VAL A 96 0.78 -3.22 -10.79
CA VAL A 96 1.11 -4.64 -11.03
C VAL A 96 2.35 -4.79 -11.90
N ALA A 97 2.56 -3.91 -12.89
CA ALA A 97 3.70 -4.02 -13.80
C ALA A 97 5.04 -3.58 -13.19
N THR A 98 5.02 -2.62 -12.26
CA THR A 98 6.24 -1.98 -11.74
C THR A 98 6.40 -2.10 -10.23
N GLY A 99 5.32 -2.38 -9.51
CA GLY A 99 5.32 -2.51 -8.07
C GLY A 99 5.89 -3.86 -7.60
N LEU A 100 6.22 -3.89 -6.32
CA LEU A 100 6.71 -5.05 -5.62
C LEU A 100 5.60 -5.55 -4.69
N ARG A 101 5.13 -6.77 -4.95
CA ARG A 101 4.17 -7.43 -4.07
C ARG A 101 4.85 -7.86 -2.78
N ILE A 102 4.31 -7.42 -1.65
CA ILE A 102 4.81 -7.70 -0.30
C ILE A 102 3.95 -8.74 0.43
N LEU A 103 2.64 -8.73 0.16
CA LEU A 103 1.65 -9.71 0.62
C LEU A 103 0.83 -10.21 -0.56
#